data_AF-A0A920Q7K6-F1
#
_entry.id   AF-A0A920Q7K6-F1
#
_cell.length_a   1.000
_cell.length_b   1.000
_cell.length_c   1.000
_cell.angle_alpha   90.00
_cell.angle_beta   90.00
_cell.angle_gamma   90.00
#
_symmetry.space_group_name_H-M   'P 1'
#
loop_
_entity.id
_entity.type
_entity.pdbx_description
1 polymer ?
#
loop_
_entity_poly.entity_id
_entity_poly.type
_entity_poly.pdbx_seq_one_letter_code
_entity_poly.pdbx_strand_id
1 'polypeptide(L)'
;MTAVETEMAMDAGAYPGSPVMQAIVCAFACFDVENGKVDGYDVVDNKPKTAAYRAPGGPQAAFAVESLIDEICGELKMDPIEFRLLNAAKEGTRRLKDWLQGRSDLWNV
;
A
#
# COMPACT_ATOMS: atom_id res chain seq x y z
N MET A 1 -8.61 -8.53 8.61
CA MET A 1 -8.55 -7.09 8.43
C MET A 1 -9.64 -6.76 7.43
N THR A 2 -10.56 -5.87 7.77
CA THR A 2 -11.84 -5.72 7.04
C THR A 2 -11.81 -4.60 6.01
N ALA A 3 -11.17 -3.47 6.35
CA ALA A 3 -11.00 -2.34 5.45
C ALA A 3 -9.69 -1.59 5.74
N VAL A 4 -9.13 -0.94 4.72
CA VAL A 4 -8.01 0.00 4.85
C VAL A 4 -8.28 1.29 4.08
N GLU A 5 -7.85 2.41 4.63
CA GLU A 5 -7.80 3.68 3.95
C GLU A 5 -6.43 4.31 4.19
N THR A 6 -5.78 4.80 3.15
CA THR A 6 -4.49 5.49 3.28
C THR A 6 -4.34 6.57 2.22
N GLU A 7 -3.65 7.63 2.63
CA GLU A 7 -3.17 8.68 1.74
C GLU A 7 -1.65 8.66 1.73
N MET A 8 -1.04 8.70 0.55
CA MET A 8 0.41 8.66 0.38
C MET A 8 0.87 9.86 -0.46
N ALA A 9 1.51 10.83 0.19
CA ALA A 9 2.12 11.96 -0.48
C ALA A 9 3.62 11.71 -0.64
N MET A 10 4.09 11.54 -1.89
CA MET A 10 5.50 11.27 -2.18
C MET A 10 6.13 12.45 -2.89
N ASP A 11 7.30 12.84 -2.40
CA ASP A 11 8.08 13.94 -2.96
C ASP A 11 8.68 13.59 -4.32
N ALA A 12 8.37 14.41 -5.32
CA ALA A 12 8.88 14.33 -6.67
C ALA A 12 10.10 15.23 -6.90
N GLY A 13 10.32 16.25 -6.07
CA GLY A 13 11.22 17.37 -6.34
C GLY A 13 10.74 18.25 -7.50
N ALA A 14 11.69 18.90 -8.20
CA ALA A 14 11.43 19.90 -9.24
C ALA A 14 10.64 19.45 -10.47
N TYR A 15 10.49 18.14 -10.70
CA TYR A 15 9.76 17.60 -11.85
C TYR A 15 8.87 16.42 -11.44
N PRO A 16 7.70 16.21 -12.08
CA PRO A 16 6.82 15.08 -11.80
C PRO A 16 7.50 13.71 -11.89
N GLY A 17 6.88 12.70 -11.32
CA GLY A 17 7.36 11.31 -11.32
C GLY A 17 8.05 10.92 -10.03
N SER A 18 7.43 11.18 -8.88
CA SER A 18 7.74 10.49 -7.62
C SER A 18 7.41 9.00 -7.73
N PRO A 19 7.92 8.16 -6.80
CA PRO A 19 7.63 6.73 -6.82
C PRO A 19 6.29 6.37 -6.14
N VAL A 20 5.31 7.28 -6.18
CA VAL A 20 4.01 7.12 -5.52
C VAL A 20 3.25 5.89 -6.03
N MET A 21 3.29 5.62 -7.33
CA MET A 21 2.58 4.48 -7.90
C MET A 21 3.09 3.15 -7.37
N GLN A 22 4.41 3.03 -7.18
CA GLN A 22 5.09 1.86 -6.62
C GLN A 22 4.79 1.73 -5.13
N ALA A 23 4.82 2.83 -4.37
CA ALA A 23 4.42 2.88 -2.96
C ALA A 23 3.01 2.28 -2.77
N ILE A 24 2.04 2.70 -3.59
CA ILE A 24 0.66 2.19 -3.54
C ILE A 24 0.58 0.70 -3.88
N VAL A 25 1.39 0.17 -4.82
CA VAL A 25 1.40 -1.29 -5.11
C VAL A 25 1.85 -2.06 -3.88
N CYS A 26 2.90 -1.58 -3.22
CA CYS A 26 3.60 -2.33 -2.20
C CYS A 26 2.95 -2.21 -0.81
N ALA A 27 2.23 -1.12 -0.54
CA ALA A 27 1.68 -0.77 0.77
C ALA A 27 1.04 -1.95 1.51
N PHE A 28 0.08 -2.60 0.87
CA PHE A 28 -0.67 -3.72 1.46
C PHE A 28 -0.43 -5.04 0.73
N ALA A 29 0.69 -5.17 0.00
CA ALA A 29 0.93 -6.35 -0.83
C ALA A 29 1.02 -7.67 -0.03
N CYS A 30 1.39 -7.60 1.25
CA CYS A 30 1.51 -8.76 2.14
C CYS A 30 0.21 -9.13 2.85
N PHE A 31 -0.87 -8.34 2.71
CA PHE A 31 -2.10 -8.53 3.45
C PHE A 31 -3.28 -8.84 2.53
N ASP A 32 -4.14 -9.76 2.97
CA ASP A 32 -5.45 -10.02 2.37
C ASP A 32 -6.45 -9.00 2.91
N VAL A 33 -6.91 -8.11 2.03
CA VAL A 33 -7.75 -6.97 2.38
C VAL A 33 -8.95 -6.91 1.44
N GLU A 34 -10.14 -7.05 2.00
CA GLU A 34 -11.38 -7.07 1.23
C GLU A 34 -11.74 -5.69 0.68
N ASN A 35 -11.58 -4.64 1.49
CA ASN A 35 -11.96 -3.28 1.13
C ASN A 35 -10.77 -2.33 1.30
N GLY A 36 -10.41 -1.60 0.26
CA GLY A 36 -9.29 -0.66 0.34
C GLY A 36 -9.50 0.58 -0.51
N LYS A 37 -9.18 1.74 0.09
CA LYS A 37 -9.05 3.03 -0.60
C LYS A 37 -7.62 3.54 -0.42
N VAL A 38 -6.94 3.81 -1.52
CA VAL A 38 -5.56 4.30 -1.48
C VAL A 38 -5.43 5.48 -2.43
N ASP A 39 -5.24 6.66 -1.84
CA ASP A 39 -5.01 7.89 -2.59
C ASP A 39 -3.51 8.22 -2.59
N GLY A 40 -2.97 8.58 -3.75
CA GLY A 40 -1.56 8.86 -3.94
C GLY A 40 -1.32 10.20 -4.61
N TYR A 41 -0.43 10.99 -4.02
CA TYR A 41 -0.08 12.32 -4.50
C TYR A 41 1.38 12.38 -4.94
N ASP A 42 1.59 12.83 -6.18
CA ASP A 42 2.89 13.19 -6.72
C ASP A 42 3.19 14.66 -6.37
N VAL A 43 3.99 14.89 -5.33
CA VAL A 43 4.22 16.24 -4.79
C VAL A 43 5.42 16.88 -5.47
N VAL A 44 5.16 17.84 -6.35
CA VAL A 44 6.21 18.62 -7.03
C VAL A 44 6.53 19.87 -6.21
N ASP A 45 7.81 20.08 -5.93
CA ASP A 45 8.28 21.22 -5.14
C ASP A 45 9.64 21.75 -5.63
N ASN A 46 10.26 22.67 -4.90
CA ASN A 46 11.50 23.33 -5.32
C ASN A 46 12.80 22.55 -4.98
N LYS A 47 12.72 21.32 -4.49
CA LYS A 47 13.91 20.49 -4.21
C LYS A 47 14.46 19.83 -5.49
N PRO A 48 15.72 19.36 -5.47
CA PRO A 48 16.25 18.52 -6.55
C PRO A 48 15.35 17.31 -6.85
N LYS A 49 15.36 16.88 -8.11
CA LYS A 49 14.53 15.77 -8.58
C LYS A 49 14.78 14.50 -7.78
N THR A 50 13.73 13.95 -7.18
CA THR A 50 13.75 12.62 -6.57
C THR A 50 13.98 11.56 -7.66
N ALA A 51 14.93 10.66 -7.40
CA ALA A 51 15.28 9.55 -8.28
C ALA A 51 15.00 8.20 -7.59
N ALA A 52 14.98 7.13 -8.37
CA ALA A 52 14.77 5.79 -7.85
C ALA A 52 15.92 5.38 -6.92
N TYR A 53 15.58 4.87 -5.74
CA TYR A 53 16.53 4.29 -4.81
C TYR A 53 15.95 2.98 -4.25
N ARG A 54 16.70 1.88 -4.43
CA ARG A 54 16.44 0.50 -3.94
C ARG A 54 14.98 0.21 -3.53
N ALA A 55 14.19 -0.27 -4.51
CA ALA A 55 12.74 -0.46 -4.43
C ALA A 55 11.98 0.87 -4.22
N PRO A 56 11.92 1.74 -5.24
CA PRO A 56 11.45 3.11 -5.07
C PRO A 56 10.01 3.15 -4.54
N GLY A 57 9.80 3.83 -3.40
CA GLY A 57 8.50 3.97 -2.73
C GLY A 57 8.07 2.77 -1.87
N GLY A 58 8.63 1.58 -2.10
CA GLY A 58 8.28 0.35 -1.40
C GLY A 58 8.61 0.40 0.10
N PRO A 59 9.88 0.66 0.50
CA PRO A 59 10.27 0.76 1.90
C PRO A 59 9.49 1.82 2.68
N GLN A 60 9.20 2.97 2.05
CA GLN A 60 8.42 4.05 2.68
C GLN A 60 6.99 3.60 2.98
N ALA A 61 6.33 2.97 2.00
CA ALA A 61 4.98 2.45 2.16
C ALA A 61 4.92 1.31 3.18
N ALA A 62 5.84 0.35 3.09
CA ALA A 62 5.91 -0.78 4.01
C ALA A 62 6.14 -0.32 5.45
N PHE A 63 7.05 0.64 5.68
CA PHE A 63 7.27 1.20 7.01
C PHE A 63 5.99 1.83 7.59
N ALA A 64 5.28 2.64 6.81
CA ALA A 64 4.05 3.28 7.28
C ALA A 64 2.96 2.25 7.63
N VAL A 65 2.73 1.25 6.76
CA VAL A 65 1.71 0.23 6.97
C VAL A 65 2.07 -0.69 8.14
N GLU A 66 3.30 -1.18 8.23
CA GLU A 66 3.71 -2.09 9.30
C GLU A 66 3.72 -1.39 10.66
N SER A 67 4.07 -0.09 10.72
CA SER A 67 3.97 0.69 11.96
C SER A 67 2.52 0.78 12.44
N LEU A 68 1.58 1.07 11.53
CA LEU A 68 0.15 1.08 11.84
C LEU A 68 -0.35 -0.29 12.32
N ILE A 69 0.13 -1.38 11.72
CA ILE A 69 -0.24 -2.74 12.14
C ILE A 69 0.25 -3.03 13.56
N ASP A 70 1.48 -2.65 13.90
CA ASP A 70 2.00 -2.83 15.25
C ASP A 70 1.19 -2.03 16.29
N GLU A 71 0.78 -0.80 15.97
CA GLU A 71 -0.12 0.00 16.81
C GLU A 71 -1.49 -0.68 17.00
N ILE A 72 -2.10 -1.18 15.92
CA ILE A 72 -3.37 -1.93 15.96
C ILE A 72 -3.23 -3.19 16.84
N CYS A 73 -2.13 -3.93 16.73
CA CYS A 73 -1.89 -5.12 17.55
C CYS A 73 -1.78 -4.76 19.04
N GLY A 74 -1.14 -3.63 19.36
CA GLY A 74 -1.06 -3.10 20.73
C GLY A 74 -2.44 -2.81 21.33
N GLU A 75 -3.30 -2.13 20.58
CA GLU A 75 -4.68 -1.82 21.01
C GLU A 75 -5.55 -3.07 21.16
N LEU A 76 -5.44 -4.01 20.21
CA LEU A 76 -6.18 -5.29 20.25
C LEU A 76 -5.60 -6.29 21.25
N LYS A 77 -4.42 -6.02 21.82
CA LYS A 77 -3.64 -6.95 22.67
C LYS A 77 -3.45 -8.32 22.01
N MET A 78 -3.24 -8.30 20.70
CA MET A 78 -3.00 -9.48 19.88
C MET A 78 -1.49 -9.60 19.61
N ASP A 79 -0.99 -10.83 19.53
CA ASP A 79 0.40 -11.04 19.11
C ASP A 79 0.59 -10.52 17.66
N PRO A 80 1.60 -9.65 17.41
CA PRO A 80 1.79 -9.07 16.08
C PRO A 80 2.11 -10.08 14.98
N ILE A 81 2.69 -11.24 15.33
CA ILE A 81 2.95 -12.31 14.35
C ILE A 81 1.66 -13.05 14.04
N GLU A 82 0.86 -13.39 15.04
CA GLU A 82 -0.45 -14.00 14.85
C GLU A 82 -1.36 -13.12 13.98
N PHE A 83 -1.38 -11.80 14.23
CA PHE A 83 -2.16 -10.86 13.41
C PHE A 83 -1.70 -10.88 11.95
N ARG A 84 -0.39 -10.86 11.69
CA ARG A 84 0.15 -10.91 10.33
C ARG A 84 -0.19 -12.23 9.65
N LEU A 85 -0.07 -13.37 10.33
CA LEU A 85 -0.41 -14.68 9.78
C LEU A 85 -1.91 -14.82 9.47
N LEU A 86 -2.77 -14.27 10.34
CA LEU A 86 -4.22 -14.27 10.14
C LEU A 86 -4.61 -13.50 8.88
N ASN A 87 -3.91 -12.40 8.61
CA ASN A 87 -4.21 -11.47 7.52
C ASN A 87 -3.26 -11.60 6.33
N ALA A 88 -2.36 -12.59 6.31
CA ALA A 88 -1.38 -12.72 5.25
C ALA A 88 -2.04 -13.01 3.90
N ALA A 89 -1.53 -12.38 2.84
CA ALA A 89 -1.89 -12.73 1.48
C ALA A 89 -1.53 -14.20 1.20
N LYS A 90 -2.42 -14.88 0.49
CA LYS A 90 -2.31 -16.30 0.12
C LYS A 90 -2.30 -16.43 -1.40
N GLU A 91 -2.00 -17.62 -1.88
CA GLU A 91 -2.16 -17.91 -3.31
C GLU A 91 -3.61 -17.63 -3.74
N GLY A 92 -3.77 -16.85 -4.80
CA GLY A 92 -5.08 -16.39 -5.28
C GLY A 92 -5.62 -15.12 -4.62
N THR A 93 -4.96 -14.56 -3.59
CA THR A 93 -5.34 -13.27 -3.02
C THR A 93 -5.26 -12.17 -4.08
N ARG A 94 -6.36 -11.44 -4.25
CA ARG A 94 -6.45 -10.30 -5.17
C ARG A 94 -5.77 -9.08 -4.56
N ARG A 95 -5.15 -8.28 -5.41
CA ARG A 95 -4.56 -7.00 -4.97
C ARG A 95 -5.68 -5.96 -4.84
N LEU A 96 -5.54 -5.04 -3.91
CA LEU A 96 -6.42 -3.86 -3.79
C LEU A 96 -6.53 -3.03 -5.10
N LYS A 97 -5.59 -3.21 -6.04
CA LYS A 97 -5.54 -2.53 -7.34
C LYS A 97 -6.54 -3.01 -8.39
N ASP A 98 -7.45 -3.92 -8.06
CA ASP A 98 -8.38 -4.51 -9.04
C ASP A 98 -9.41 -3.52 -9.64
N TRP A 99 -9.40 -2.24 -9.26
CA TRP A 99 -10.13 -1.17 -9.97
C TRP A 99 -9.58 -0.87 -11.38
N LEU A 100 -8.28 -1.08 -11.63
CA LEU A 100 -7.66 -0.94 -12.96
C LEU A 100 -7.85 -2.19 -13.84
N GLN A 101 -8.11 -3.33 -13.20
CA GLN A 101 -8.35 -4.62 -13.84
C GLN A 101 -9.82 -4.98 -13.60
N GLY A 102 -10.73 -4.18 -14.18
CA GLY A 102 -12.17 -4.29 -13.93
C GLY A 102 -12.61 -5.75 -13.80
N ARG A 103 -13.19 -6.10 -12.64
CA ARG A 103 -13.71 -7.42 -12.26
C ARG A 103 -13.76 -8.38 -13.44
N SER A 104 -12.71 -9.17 -13.65
CA SER A 104 -12.70 -10.17 -14.74
C SER A 104 -13.79 -11.23 -14.55
N ASP A 105 -14.39 -11.29 -13.36
CA ASP A 105 -15.59 -12.08 -13.02
C ASP A 105 -16.91 -11.47 -13.54
N LEU A 106 -16.94 -10.22 -14.01
CA LEU A 106 -18.12 -9.59 -14.62
C LEU A 106 -18.24 -9.80 -16.14
N TRP A 107 -17.26 -10.46 -16.78
CA TRP A 107 -17.27 -10.81 -18.21
C TRP A 107 -17.52 -12.31 -18.48
N ASN A 108 -17.94 -13.06 -17.45
CA ASN A 108 -18.47 -14.41 -17.58
C ASN A 108 -20.01 -14.43 -17.47
N VAL A 109 -20.65 -13.53 -18.21
CA VAL A 109 -22.07 -13.60 -18.64
C VAL A 109 -22.16 -13.09 -20.06
#